data_AF-A0A3P7WHY7-F1
#
_entry.id   AF-A0A3P7WHY7-F1
#
_cell.length_a   1.000
_cell.length_b   1.000
_cell.length_c   1.000
_cell.angle_alpha   90.00
_cell.angle_beta   90.00
_cell.angle_gamma   90.00
#
_symmetry.space_group_name_H-M   'P 1'
#
loop_
_entity.id
_entity.type
_entity.pdbx_description
1 polymer ?
#
loop_
_entity_poly.entity_id
_entity_poly.type
_entity_poly.pdbx_seq_one_letter_code
_entity_poly.pdbx_strand_id
1 'polypeptide(L)'
;MITITKANLKGVLTGHEIWTITETEIIPYEKTALHLTEKQIWYNRHFTDMIQLVLSTGGFYFSRTFDLSHSAQWLAENATPLFKRLPMMGRSDERFVWNRYLSAPLTAIPELFRYVLPIIHGFFDISRCIVNGHIFQLCLISRRSIYRFELFSFNVDVLFDIFMTAK
;
A
#
# COMPACT_ATOMS: atom_id res chain seq x y z
N MET A 1 3.43 -15.45 7.90
CA MET A 1 3.31 -14.01 8.15
C MET A 1 4.22 -13.27 7.20
N ILE A 2 3.76 -12.19 6.55
CA ILE A 2 4.61 -11.35 5.68
C ILE A 2 4.95 -10.09 6.46
N THR A 3 6.23 -9.74 6.53
CA THR A 3 6.72 -8.57 7.28
C THR A 3 7.54 -7.66 6.38
N ILE A 4 7.47 -6.36 6.65
CA ILE A 4 8.33 -5.36 6.01
C ILE A 4 9.60 -5.26 6.86
N THR A 5 10.74 -5.65 6.30
CA THR A 5 12.03 -5.58 7.00
C THR A 5 12.74 -4.26 6.74
N LYS A 6 12.52 -3.66 5.56
CA LYS A 6 13.13 -2.37 5.19
C LYS A 6 12.22 -1.53 4.30
N ALA A 7 12.24 -0.24 4.57
CA ALA A 7 11.58 0.77 3.75
C ALA A 7 12.43 2.03 3.70
N ASN A 8 12.41 2.71 2.55
CA ASN A 8 13.12 3.97 2.34
C ASN A 8 12.13 5.13 2.28
N LEU A 9 12.49 6.27 2.85
CA LEU A 9 11.71 7.50 2.69
C LEU A 9 11.77 7.92 1.22
N LYS A 10 10.61 7.94 0.56
CA LYS A 10 10.50 8.32 -0.85
C LYS A 10 10.19 9.81 -1.01
N GLY A 11 9.51 10.41 -0.02
CA GLY A 11 9.28 11.85 0.02
C GLY A 11 8.35 12.28 1.14
N VAL A 12 8.12 13.59 1.24
CA VAL A 12 7.22 14.20 2.21
C VAL A 12 6.16 15.02 1.47
N LEU A 13 4.90 14.60 1.58
CA LEU A 13 3.74 15.27 1.00
C LEU A 13 2.97 15.97 2.12
N THR A 14 2.87 17.30 2.08
CA THR A 14 2.14 18.11 3.07
C THR A 14 2.46 17.76 4.54
N GLY A 15 3.74 17.49 4.84
CA GLY A 15 4.21 17.10 6.18
C GLY A 15 4.07 15.62 6.52
N HIS A 16 3.53 14.80 5.62
CA HIS A 16 3.42 13.36 5.79
C HIS A 16 4.50 12.60 5.02
N GLU A 17 5.19 11.72 5.73
CA GLU A 17 6.22 10.87 5.13
C GLU A 17 5.58 9.75 4.33
N ILE A 18 6.08 9.54 3.12
CA ILE A 18 5.68 8.45 2.24
C ILE A 18 6.90 7.56 2.02
N TRP A 19 6.72 6.28 2.34
CA TRP A 19 7.77 5.27 2.38
C TRP A 19 7.56 4.28 1.25
N THR A 20 8.65 3.86 0.60
CA THR A 20 8.64 2.74 -0.34
C THR A 20 9.22 1.51 0.34
N ILE A 21 8.53 0.37 0.20
CA ILE A 21 8.98 -0.90 0.75
C ILE A 21 10.07 -1.45 -0.18
N THR A 22 11.23 -1.77 0.40
CA THR A 22 12.37 -2.27 -0.35
C THR A 22 12.69 -3.73 -0.07
N GLU A 23 12.43 -4.19 1.16
CA GLU A 23 12.69 -5.58 1.56
C GLU A 23 11.53 -6.09 2.42
N THR A 24 11.18 -7.35 2.20
CA THR A 24 10.11 -8.05 2.90
C THR A 24 10.55 -9.47 3.22
N GLU A 25 10.05 -10.02 4.32
CA GLU A 25 10.33 -11.39 4.74
C GLU A 25 9.04 -12.17 4.95
N ILE A 26 9.00 -13.41 4.46
CA ILE A 26 7.90 -14.35 4.69
C ILE A 26 8.32 -15.32 5.80
N ILE A 27 7.70 -15.15 6.96
CA ILE A 27 7.97 -15.97 8.15
C ILE A 27 6.94 -17.12 8.20
N PRO A 28 7.37 -18.40 8.10
CA PRO A 28 6.48 -19.53 8.24
C PRO A 28 5.99 -19.68 9.69
N TYR A 29 4.76 -20.16 9.85
CA TYR A 29 4.16 -20.38 11.18
C TYR A 29 4.66 -21.68 11.82
N GLU A 30 4.79 -22.76 11.03
CA GLU A 30 5.24 -24.06 11.53
C GLU A 30 6.73 -24.31 11.23
N LYS A 31 7.45 -24.83 12.22
CA LYS A 31 8.88 -25.16 12.11
C LYS A 31 9.14 -26.52 11.45
N THR A 32 8.11 -27.38 11.33
CA THR A 32 8.30 -28.79 10.96
C THR A 32 7.37 -29.22 9.82
N ALA A 33 7.95 -29.65 8.71
CA ALA A 33 7.22 -30.15 7.54
C ALA A 33 6.92 -31.67 7.58
N LEU A 34 7.29 -32.37 8.67
CA LEU A 34 7.23 -33.84 8.78
C LEU A 34 5.81 -34.43 8.67
N HIS A 35 4.77 -33.63 8.94
CA HIS A 35 3.37 -34.07 8.83
C HIS A 35 2.77 -33.83 7.43
N LEU A 36 3.52 -33.20 6.52
CA LEU A 36 3.02 -32.83 5.20
C LEU A 36 3.33 -33.93 4.17
N THR A 37 2.36 -34.17 3.30
CA THR A 37 2.55 -34.98 2.08
C THR A 37 3.48 -34.25 1.10
N GLU A 38 4.16 -34.98 0.21
CA GLU A 38 5.00 -34.40 -0.85
C GLU A 38 4.25 -33.35 -1.68
N LYS A 39 2.97 -33.62 -1.97
CA LYS A 39 2.08 -32.71 -2.70
C LYS A 39 1.87 -31.38 -1.95
N GLN A 40 1.66 -31.42 -0.63
CA GLN A 40 1.50 -30.22 0.20
C GLN A 40 2.81 -29.43 0.30
N ILE A 41 3.95 -30.10 0.40
CA ILE A 41 5.27 -29.46 0.39
C ILE A 41 5.49 -28.72 -0.93
N TRP A 42 5.17 -29.39 -2.06
CA TRP A 42 5.27 -28.79 -3.38
C TRP A 42 4.38 -27.55 -3.53
N TYR A 43 3.09 -27.65 -3.14
CA TYR A 43 2.19 -26.51 -3.19
C TYR A 43 2.67 -25.35 -2.32
N ASN A 44 3.10 -25.62 -1.09
CA ASN A 44 3.58 -24.58 -0.19
C ASN A 44 4.78 -23.83 -0.78
N ARG A 45 5.76 -24.57 -1.32
CA ARG A 45 6.90 -23.96 -2.04
C ARG A 45 6.40 -23.12 -3.21
N HIS A 46 5.57 -23.69 -4.06
CA HIS A 46 5.07 -23.02 -5.26
C HIS A 46 4.31 -21.71 -4.94
N PHE A 47 3.41 -21.72 -3.95
CA PHE A 47 2.70 -20.51 -3.52
C PHE A 47 3.62 -19.49 -2.86
N THR A 48 4.61 -19.95 -2.08
CA THR A 48 5.61 -19.06 -1.48
C THR A 48 6.43 -18.36 -2.55
N ASP A 49 6.89 -19.09 -3.57
CA ASP A 49 7.67 -18.54 -4.69
C ASP A 49 6.84 -17.51 -5.48
N MET A 50 5.54 -17.77 -5.70
CA MET A 50 4.65 -16.80 -6.36
C MET A 50 4.47 -15.51 -5.54
N ILE A 51 4.31 -15.62 -4.22
CA ILE A 51 4.21 -14.43 -3.35
C ILE A 51 5.53 -13.65 -3.37
N GLN A 52 6.67 -14.34 -3.27
CA GLN A 52 7.99 -13.70 -3.36
C GLN A 52 8.17 -12.98 -4.69
N LEU A 53 7.73 -13.58 -5.81
CA LEU A 53 7.75 -12.94 -7.11
C LEU A 53 6.96 -11.63 -7.11
N VAL A 54 5.73 -11.62 -6.58
CA VAL A 54 4.91 -10.40 -6.47
C VAL A 54 5.55 -9.36 -5.56
N LEU A 55 6.12 -9.76 -4.42
CA LEU A 55 6.81 -8.82 -3.52
C LEU A 55 8.07 -8.23 -4.17
N SER A 56 8.77 -9.01 -5.00
CA SER A 56 9.98 -8.58 -5.70
C SER A 56 9.75 -7.56 -6.81
N THR A 57 8.51 -7.42 -7.32
CA THR A 57 8.20 -6.38 -8.34
C THR A 57 8.34 -4.96 -7.79
N GLY A 58 8.31 -4.80 -6.47
CA GLY A 58 8.36 -3.50 -5.82
C GLY A 58 7.13 -2.64 -6.13
N GLY A 59 7.27 -1.32 -6.04
CA GLY A 59 6.18 -0.38 -6.27
C GLY A 59 5.13 -0.37 -5.14
N PHE A 60 5.52 -0.80 -3.95
CA PHE A 60 4.68 -0.75 -2.76
C PHE A 60 5.02 0.46 -1.90
N TYR A 61 4.00 1.19 -1.49
CA TYR A 61 4.12 2.42 -0.73
C TYR A 61 3.18 2.42 0.47
N PHE A 62 3.59 3.08 1.54
CA PHE A 62 2.74 3.33 2.70
C PHE A 62 3.08 4.69 3.33
N SER A 63 2.15 5.20 4.11
CA SER A 63 2.40 6.29 5.05
C SER A 63 1.87 5.86 6.41
N ARG A 64 2.47 6.36 7.49
CA ARG A 64 2.00 6.13 8.86
C ARG A 64 0.87 7.07 9.27
N THR A 65 0.74 8.19 8.57
CA THR A 65 -0.12 9.32 8.97
C THR A 65 -1.05 9.80 7.87
N PHE A 66 -0.81 9.42 6.62
CA PHE A 66 -1.59 9.86 5.46
C PHE A 66 -2.25 8.69 4.76
N ASP A 67 -3.49 8.88 4.34
CA ASP A 67 -4.23 7.87 3.60
C ASP A 67 -3.92 8.01 2.11
N LEU A 68 -3.12 7.06 1.58
CA LEU A 68 -2.71 7.01 0.18
C LEU A 68 -3.74 6.33 -0.72
N SER A 69 -4.79 5.72 -0.17
CA SER A 69 -5.79 5.02 -0.97
C SER A 69 -6.76 6.01 -1.63
N HIS A 70 -7.16 7.06 -0.92
CA HIS A 70 -8.04 8.11 -1.43
C HIS A 70 -7.29 9.23 -2.15
N SER A 71 -7.95 9.90 -3.08
CA SER A 71 -7.41 11.12 -3.68
C SER A 71 -7.48 12.28 -2.71
N ALA A 72 -6.64 13.29 -2.90
CA ALA A 72 -6.69 14.45 -2.03
C ALA A 72 -7.90 15.33 -2.23
N GLN A 73 -8.46 15.38 -3.44
CA GLN A 73 -9.76 15.99 -3.66
C GLN A 73 -10.81 15.28 -2.80
N TRP A 74 -10.86 13.95 -2.87
CA TRP A 74 -11.79 13.17 -2.07
C TRP A 74 -11.57 13.40 -0.56
N LEU A 75 -10.32 13.41 -0.10
CA LEU A 75 -10.00 13.67 1.30
C LEU A 75 -10.38 15.10 1.73
N ALA A 76 -10.20 16.10 0.87
CA ALA A 76 -10.60 17.47 1.18
C ALA A 76 -12.12 17.59 1.36
N GLU A 77 -12.89 16.87 0.55
CA GLU A 77 -14.35 16.89 0.58
C GLU A 77 -14.95 15.98 1.66
N ASN A 78 -14.31 14.85 1.97
CA ASN A 78 -14.92 13.76 2.77
C ASN A 78 -14.21 13.45 4.09
N ALA A 79 -12.97 13.91 4.32
CA ALA A 79 -12.20 13.57 5.53
C ALA A 79 -12.62 14.40 6.76
N THR A 80 -13.85 14.20 7.20
CA THR A 80 -14.41 14.80 8.43
C THR A 80 -13.58 14.44 9.67
N PRO A 81 -13.70 15.20 10.78
CA PRO A 81 -13.03 14.83 12.03
C PRO A 81 -13.38 13.43 12.52
N LEU A 82 -14.61 12.96 12.29
CA LEU A 82 -15.03 11.60 12.63
C LEU A 82 -14.32 10.57 11.75
N PHE A 83 -14.24 10.81 10.44
CA PHE A 83 -13.51 9.95 9.51
C PHE A 83 -12.03 9.80 9.92
N LYS A 84 -11.37 10.89 10.32
CA LYS A 84 -9.97 10.88 10.76
C LYS A 84 -9.73 10.12 12.08
N ARG A 85 -10.76 9.91 12.91
CA ARG A 85 -10.68 9.10 14.14
C ARG A 85 -10.75 7.60 13.85
N LEU A 86 -11.29 7.20 12.70
CA LEU A 86 -11.28 5.81 12.30
C LEU A 86 -9.84 5.37 12.03
N PRO A 87 -9.45 4.16 12.43
CA PRO A 87 -8.09 3.73 12.22
C PRO A 87 -7.86 3.48 10.72
N MET A 88 -6.64 3.77 10.25
CA MET A 88 -6.36 4.03 8.82
C MET A 88 -6.82 2.90 7.89
N MET A 89 -6.59 1.65 8.29
CA MET A 89 -7.06 0.48 7.54
C MET A 89 -8.59 0.42 7.39
N GLY A 90 -9.35 0.86 8.39
CA GLY A 90 -10.81 0.83 8.37
C GLY A 90 -11.43 1.93 7.51
N ARG A 91 -10.69 3.02 7.28
CA ARG A 91 -11.16 4.18 6.50
C ARG A 91 -10.56 4.29 5.10
N SER A 92 -9.67 3.38 4.72
CA SER A 92 -9.03 3.37 3.40
C SER A 92 -9.97 2.81 2.32
N ASP A 93 -9.81 3.28 1.09
CA ASP A 93 -10.50 2.77 -0.09
C ASP A 93 -10.03 1.35 -0.39
N GLU A 94 -10.93 0.38 -0.17
CA GLU A 94 -10.63 -1.04 -0.28
C GLU A 94 -10.05 -1.42 -1.65
N ARG A 95 -10.40 -0.68 -2.71
CA ARG A 95 -9.92 -0.93 -4.08
C ARG A 95 -8.41 -0.81 -4.19
N PHE A 96 -7.77 0.02 -3.38
CA PHE A 96 -6.34 0.34 -3.53
C PHE A 96 -5.46 -0.22 -2.41
N VAL A 97 -6.05 -0.88 -1.41
CA VAL A 97 -5.32 -1.50 -0.29
C VAL A 97 -4.87 -2.90 -0.67
N TRP A 98 -3.63 -3.02 -1.15
CA TRP A 98 -3.05 -4.27 -1.63
C TRP A 98 -3.05 -5.38 -0.57
N ASN A 99 -2.72 -5.06 0.68
CA ASN A 99 -2.63 -6.03 1.77
C ASN A 99 -3.96 -6.28 2.51
N ARG A 100 -5.10 -5.82 1.98
CA ARG A 100 -6.42 -5.93 2.64
C ARG A 100 -6.71 -7.37 3.08
N TYR A 101 -6.67 -8.31 2.13
CA TYR A 101 -6.94 -9.72 2.39
C TYR A 101 -5.93 -10.33 3.37
N LEU A 102 -4.63 -10.05 3.18
CA LEU A 102 -3.56 -10.54 4.05
C LEU A 102 -3.69 -10.06 5.49
N SER A 103 -4.25 -8.86 5.68
CA SER A 103 -4.43 -8.25 6.99
C SER A 103 -5.71 -8.64 7.72
N ALA A 104 -6.67 -9.26 7.03
CA ALA A 104 -8.00 -9.53 7.58
C ALA A 104 -7.97 -10.27 8.94
N PRO A 105 -7.14 -11.32 9.14
CA PRO A 105 -7.05 -12.00 10.43
C PRO A 105 -6.51 -11.11 11.56
N LEU A 106 -5.59 -10.18 11.24
CA LEU A 106 -5.03 -9.24 12.21
C LEU A 106 -6.02 -8.12 12.55
N THR A 107 -6.74 -7.61 11.55
CA THR A 107 -7.75 -6.56 11.75
C THR A 107 -9.00 -7.06 12.47
N ALA A 108 -9.27 -8.36 12.45
CA ALA A 108 -10.35 -8.98 13.21
C ALA A 108 -10.10 -8.94 14.75
N ILE A 109 -8.84 -8.74 15.17
CA ILE A 109 -8.44 -8.64 16.58
C ILE A 109 -8.22 -7.14 16.90
N PRO A 110 -9.09 -6.49 17.68
CA PRO A 110 -9.05 -5.04 17.90
C PRO A 110 -7.69 -4.52 18.41
N GLU A 111 -7.02 -5.29 19.26
CA GLU A 111 -5.73 -4.94 19.85
C GLU A 111 -4.61 -4.87 18.80
N LEU A 112 -4.72 -5.69 17.75
CA LEU A 112 -3.73 -5.82 16.69
C LEU A 112 -3.95 -4.84 15.53
N PHE A 113 -5.14 -4.24 15.44
CA PHE A 113 -5.50 -3.31 14.38
C PHE A 113 -4.46 -2.19 14.19
N ARG A 114 -3.88 -1.71 15.30
CA ARG A 114 -2.88 -0.62 15.31
C ARG A 114 -1.58 -0.96 14.58
N TYR A 115 -1.26 -2.24 14.39
CA TYR A 115 -0.03 -2.70 13.75
C TYR A 115 -0.18 -2.90 12.24
N VAL A 116 -1.39 -2.72 11.71
CA VAL A 116 -1.68 -2.94 10.30
C VAL A 116 -1.79 -1.59 9.59
N LEU A 117 -0.90 -1.38 8.62
CA LEU A 117 -0.93 -0.21 7.74
C LEU A 117 -1.43 -0.61 6.35
N PRO A 118 -2.26 0.22 5.70
CA PRO A 118 -2.58 0.09 4.29
C PRO A 118 -1.32 0.19 3.43
N ILE A 119 -1.13 -0.80 2.57
CA ILE A 119 -0.06 -0.81 1.56
C ILE A 119 -0.72 -0.57 0.20
N ILE A 120 -0.20 0.41 -0.53
CA ILE A 120 -0.65 0.76 -1.87
C ILE A 120 0.36 0.25 -2.88
N HIS A 121 -0.11 -0.43 -3.91
CA HIS A 121 0.70 -0.82 -5.05
C HIS A 121 0.49 0.17 -6.20
N GLY A 122 1.57 0.66 -6.81
CA GLY A 122 1.50 1.63 -7.90
C GLY A 122 2.79 2.42 -8.06
N PHE A 123 2.69 3.74 -8.09
CA PHE A 123 3.83 4.65 -8.24
C PHE A 123 3.66 5.87 -7.35
N PHE A 124 4.76 6.31 -6.76
CA PHE A 124 4.82 7.57 -6.03
C PHE A 124 6.14 8.26 -6.33
N ASP A 125 6.06 9.52 -6.74
CA ASP A 125 7.23 10.39 -6.82
C ASP A 125 6.85 11.83 -6.48
N ILE A 126 7.77 12.54 -5.84
CA ILE A 126 7.59 13.94 -5.50
C ILE A 126 8.87 14.70 -5.75
N SER A 127 8.75 15.81 -6.46
CA SER A 127 9.87 16.65 -6.87
C SER A 127 9.58 18.12 -6.54
N ARG A 128 10.63 18.85 -6.14
CA ARG A 128 10.56 20.31 -6.00
C ARG A 128 10.81 20.94 -7.35
N CYS A 129 9.89 21.78 -7.79
CA CYS A 129 9.92 22.46 -9.08
C CYS A 129 9.95 23.97 -8.88
N ILE A 130 10.51 24.68 -9.86
CA ILE A 130 10.54 26.14 -9.90
C ILE A 130 10.06 26.57 -11.29
N VAL A 131 8.98 27.35 -11.34
CA VAL A 131 8.45 27.92 -12.59
C VAL A 131 8.21 29.40 -12.37
N ASN A 132 8.77 30.25 -13.23
CA ASN A 132 8.67 31.71 -13.14
C ASN A 132 9.03 32.28 -11.75
N GLY A 133 10.03 31.70 -11.09
CA GLY A 133 10.45 32.10 -9.74
C GLY A 133 9.57 31.58 -8.60
N HIS A 134 8.42 30.96 -8.89
CA HIS A 134 7.57 30.33 -7.89
C HIS A 134 8.01 28.89 -7.62
N ILE A 135 8.14 28.55 -6.34
CA ILE A 135 8.57 27.22 -5.89
C ILE A 135 7.34 26.42 -5.49
N PHE A 136 7.20 25.21 -6.04
CA PHE A 136 6.15 24.28 -5.66
C PHE A 136 6.68 22.85 -5.59
N GLN A 137 5.93 21.98 -4.93
CA GLN A 137 6.16 20.54 -4.99
C GLN A 137 5.18 19.92 -5.99
N LEU A 138 5.73 19.20 -6.97
CA LEU A 138 4.98 18.36 -7.90
C LEU A 138 5.00 16.93 -7.38
N CYS A 139 3.84 16.39 -7.06
CA CYS A 139 3.69 14.99 -6.65
C CYS A 139 2.86 14.23 -7.69
N LEU A 140 3.30 13.02 -8.03
CA LEU A 140 2.56 12.08 -8.86
C LEU A 140 2.29 10.82 -8.04
N ILE A 141 1.00 10.51 -7.84
CA ILE A 141 0.57 9.28 -7.18
C ILE A 141 -0.26 8.47 -8.17
N SER A 142 0.08 7.20 -8.30
CA SER A 142 -0.65 6.20 -9.08
C SER A 142 -0.95 5.00 -8.17
N ARG A 143 -2.18 4.50 -8.24
CA ARG A 143 -2.65 3.34 -7.47
C ARG A 143 -3.13 2.26 -8.42
N ARG A 144 -2.85 0.99 -8.12
CA ARG A 144 -3.39 -0.16 -8.85
C ARG A 144 -4.53 -0.76 -8.04
N SER A 145 -5.69 -0.92 -8.67
CA SER A 145 -6.83 -1.61 -8.05
C SER A 145 -6.49 -3.08 -7.78
N ILE A 146 -6.97 -3.61 -6.65
CA ILE A 146 -6.91 -5.04 -6.31
C ILE A 146 -8.02 -5.84 -7.00
N TYR A 147 -9.06 -5.18 -7.49
CA TYR A 147 -10.12 -5.81 -8.24
C TYR A 147 -9.71 -5.94 -9.71
N ARG A 148 -9.90 -7.13 -10.28
CA ARG A 148 -9.79 -7.36 -11.71
C ARG A 148 -11.20 -7.25 -12.30
N PHE A 149 -11.47 -6.18 -13.06
CA PHE A 149 -12.68 -6.14 -13.87
C PHE A 149 -12.51 -7.16 -15.02
N GLU A 150 -13.38 -8.17 -15.07
CA GLU A 150 -13.46 -9.04 -16.23
C GLU A 150 -14.20 -8.29 -17.36
N LEU A 151 -13.61 -8.35 -18.57
CA LEU A 151 -14.08 -7.87 -19.88
C LEU A 151 -13.76 -6.41 -20.29
N PHE A 152 -12.86 -6.33 -21.27
CA PHE A 152 -12.75 -5.30 -22.32
C PHE A 152 -12.88 -3.82 -21.91
N SER A 153 -11.86 -3.31 -21.22
CA SER A 153 -11.26 -2.02 -21.59
C SER A 153 -9.83 -1.97 -21.10
N PHE A 154 -8.92 -1.60 -21.99
CA PHE A 154 -7.60 -1.12 -21.64
C PHE A 154 -7.76 0.18 -20.85
N ASN A 155 -8.04 0.09 -19.55
CA ASN A 155 -7.80 1.15 -18.59
C ASN A 155 -7.51 0.45 -17.27
N VAL A 156 -6.22 0.35 -16.98
CA VAL A 156 -5.75 0.14 -15.62
C VAL A 156 -6.41 1.25 -14.80
N ASP A 157 -7.20 0.92 -13.78
CA ASP A 157 -7.79 1.88 -12.83
C ASP A 157 -6.67 2.58 -12.04
N VAL A 158 -5.88 3.40 -12.74
CA VAL A 158 -4.82 4.23 -12.20
C VAL A 158 -5.42 5.59 -12.02
N LEU A 159 -5.91 5.84 -10.80
CA LEU A 159 -6.23 7.21 -10.42
C LEU A 159 -4.90 7.96 -10.26
N PHE A 160 -4.59 8.81 -11.23
CA PHE A 160 -3.47 9.72 -11.18
C PHE A 160 -3.87 10.96 -10.38
N ASP A 161 -3.22 11.19 -9.26
CA ASP A 161 -3.30 12.48 -8.60
C ASP A 161 -2.02 13.26 -8.89
N ILE A 162 -2.20 14.44 -9.49
CA ILE A 162 -1.15 15.45 -9.59
C ILE A 162 -1.42 16.48 -8.50
N PHE A 163 -0.43 16.65 -7.63
CA PHE A 163 -0.48 17.70 -6.62
C PHE A 163 0.50 18.80 -6.98
N MET A 164 0.04 20.04 -6.86
CA MET A 164 0.89 21.21 -6.76
C MET A 164 0.65 21.86 -5.40
N THR A 165 1.66 21.86 -4.55
CA THR A 165 1.61 22.59 -3.28
C THR A 165 2.60 23.75 -3.36
N ALA A 166 2.09 24.97 -3.31
CA ALA A 166 2.91 26.17 -3.12
C ALA A 166 3.30 26.28 -1.64
N LYS A 167 4.55 26.69 -1.37
CA LYS A 167 4.99 27.05 -0.02
C LYS A 167 4.58 28.47 0.32
#